data_AF-A0A356U893-F1
#
_entry.id   AF-A0A356U893-F1
#
_cell.length_a   1.000
_cell.length_b   1.000
_cell.length_c   1.000
_cell.angle_alpha   90.00
_cell.angle_beta   90.00
_cell.angle_gamma   90.00
#
_symmetry.space_group_name_H-M   'P 1'
#
loop_
_entity.id
_entity.type
_entity.pdbx_description
1 polymer ?
#
loop_
_entity_poly.entity_id
_entity_poly.type
_entity_poly.pdbx_seq_one_letter_code
_entity_poly.pdbx_strand_id
1 'polypeptide(L)'
;VEVNCETDFVGKTAEFKQLAYDIAMQIAASNPDYVSREDVPEQVITHEKEVLRAQALEEGKPEKVIDKMVEGRLDKFYKERCLLDQQFIKDPDKTVQQLIHENVAKIGENINVRRFVRYELGQGIEKEQDDFAAEVMAQLKG
;
A
#
# COMPACT_ATOMS: atom_id res chain seq x y z
N VAL A 1 7.86 -9.76 4.67
CA VAL A 1 8.29 -9.31 3.33
C VAL A 1 9.52 -10.10 2.92
N GLU A 2 9.63 -10.48 1.64
CA GLU A 2 10.82 -11.10 1.04
C GLU A 2 11.53 -10.04 0.20
N VAL A 3 12.75 -9.68 0.62
CA VAL A 3 13.63 -8.73 -0.08
C VAL A 3 14.86 -9.51 -0.53
N ASN A 4 15.20 -9.46 -1.81
CA ASN A 4 16.33 -10.18 -2.38
C ASN A 4 17.51 -9.23 -2.64
N CYS A 5 18.71 -9.78 -2.51
CA CYS A 5 19.99 -9.25 -3.00
C CYS A 5 20.71 -10.33 -3.82
N GLU A 6 21.87 -10.02 -4.38
CA GLU A 6 22.60 -10.95 -5.25
C GLU A 6 23.46 -11.93 -4.45
N THR A 7 24.07 -11.47 -3.36
CA THR A 7 24.97 -12.30 -2.54
C THR A 7 24.48 -12.50 -1.10
N ASP A 8 24.87 -13.63 -0.50
CA ASP A 8 24.56 -13.92 0.90
C ASP A 8 25.35 -13.03 1.86
N PHE A 9 26.49 -12.50 1.42
CA PHE A 9 27.28 -11.51 2.15
C PHE A 9 26.48 -10.23 2.38
N VAL A 10 25.92 -9.65 1.32
CA VAL A 10 25.07 -8.45 1.42
C VAL A 10 23.83 -8.73 2.26
N GLY A 11 23.18 -9.88 2.08
CA GLY A 11 21.99 -10.25 2.87
C GLY A 11 22.23 -10.29 4.39
N LYS A 12 23.48 -10.37 4.83
CA LYS A 12 23.88 -10.42 6.26
C LYS A 12 24.26 -9.06 6.83
N THR A 13 24.48 -8.03 6.01
CA THR A 13 24.92 -6.69 6.45
C THR A 13 23.85 -5.98 7.28
N ALA A 14 24.27 -5.00 8.08
CA ALA A 14 23.35 -4.22 8.90
C ALA A 14 22.48 -3.31 8.03
N GLU A 15 23.06 -2.77 6.96
CA GLU A 15 22.44 -1.87 6.00
C GLU A 15 21.29 -2.57 5.26
N PHE A 16 21.52 -3.79 4.76
CA PHE A 16 20.48 -4.56 4.07
C PHE A 16 19.35 -4.95 5.03
N LYS A 17 19.69 -5.39 6.25
CA LYS A 17 18.69 -5.73 7.28
C LYS A 17 17.85 -4.52 7.68
N GLN A 18 18.46 -3.34 7.78
CA GLN A 18 17.77 -2.10 8.09
C GLN A 18 16.79 -1.72 6.97
N LEU A 19 17.20 -1.83 5.70
CA LEU A 19 16.31 -1.62 4.56
C LEU A 19 15.11 -2.57 4.60
N ALA A 20 15.35 -3.88 4.80
CA ALA A 20 14.28 -4.87 4.87
C ALA A 20 13.31 -4.60 6.04
N TYR A 21 13.83 -4.16 7.19
CA TYR A 21 13.03 -3.75 8.33
C TYR A 21 12.17 -2.52 8.01
N ASP A 22 12.74 -1.51 7.37
CA ASP A 22 12.04 -0.29 7.00
C ASP A 22 10.92 -0.56 6.00
N ILE A 23 11.16 -1.43 5.02
CA ILE A 23 10.13 -1.89 4.08
C ILE A 23 9.03 -2.68 4.81
N ALA A 24 9.38 -3.55 5.76
CA ALA A 24 8.39 -4.29 6.54
C ALA A 24 7.49 -3.34 7.36
N MET A 25 8.08 -2.32 7.97
CA MET A 25 7.36 -1.31 8.75
C MET A 25 6.49 -0.41 7.86
N GLN A 26 6.97 -0.04 6.67
CA GLN A 26 6.16 0.63 5.64
C GLN A 26 4.91 -0.20 5.31
N ILE A 27 5.08 -1.49 4.99
CA ILE A 27 3.95 -2.38 4.67
C ILE A 27 2.96 -2.42 5.84
N ALA A 28 3.45 -2.58 7.07
CA ALA A 28 2.60 -2.64 8.26
C ALA A 28 1.75 -1.38 8.42
N ALA A 29 2.33 -0.19 8.20
CA ALA A 29 1.68 1.10 8.38
C ALA A 29 0.76 1.50 7.21
N SER A 30 1.17 1.23 5.97
CA SER A 30 0.51 1.75 4.77
C SER A 30 -0.39 0.75 4.06
N ASN A 31 -0.37 -0.52 4.47
CA ASN A 31 -1.23 -1.58 3.93
C ASN A 31 -1.33 -1.61 2.38
N PRO A 32 -0.21 -1.66 1.64
CA PRO A 32 -0.24 -1.86 0.19
C PRO A 32 -0.83 -3.23 -0.14
N ASP A 33 -1.46 -3.34 -1.32
CA ASP A 33 -2.01 -4.59 -1.85
C ASP A 33 -1.04 -5.26 -2.83
N TYR A 34 -0.21 -4.47 -3.52
CA TYR A 34 0.69 -4.91 -4.59
C TYR A 34 2.12 -4.44 -4.34
N VAL A 35 3.13 -5.11 -4.92
CA VAL A 35 4.51 -4.63 -4.85
C VAL A 35 4.67 -3.46 -5.82
N SER A 36 4.35 -3.65 -7.11
CA SER A 36 4.47 -2.63 -8.14
C SER A 36 3.19 -2.49 -8.98
N ARG A 37 3.16 -1.49 -9.89
CA ARG A 37 2.04 -1.25 -10.80
C ARG A 37 1.79 -2.43 -11.74
N GLU A 38 2.85 -3.14 -12.12
CA GLU A 38 2.81 -4.29 -13.03
C GLU A 38 2.16 -5.52 -12.38
N ASP A 39 2.15 -5.58 -11.04
CA ASP A 39 1.50 -6.66 -10.30
C ASP A 39 -0.03 -6.47 -10.18
N VAL A 40 -0.56 -5.31 -10.57
CA VAL A 40 -1.99 -5.01 -10.50
C VAL A 40 -2.71 -5.72 -11.65
N PRO A 41 -3.68 -6.62 -11.37
CA PRO A 41 -4.42 -7.30 -12.42
C PRO A 41 -5.17 -6.33 -13.34
N GLU A 42 -5.14 -6.59 -14.64
CA GLU A 42 -5.80 -5.74 -15.65
C GLU A 42 -7.31 -5.56 -15.36
N GLN A 43 -7.96 -6.58 -14.80
CA GLN A 43 -9.37 -6.53 -14.39
C GLN A 43 -9.61 -5.46 -13.32
N VAL A 44 -8.70 -5.33 -12.34
CA VAL A 44 -8.77 -4.32 -11.28
C VAL A 44 -8.59 -2.93 -11.87
N ILE A 45 -7.58 -2.76 -12.75
CA ILE A 45 -7.33 -1.47 -13.42
C ILE A 45 -8.52 -1.05 -14.27
N THR A 46 -9.12 -1.98 -15.01
CA THR A 46 -10.26 -1.70 -15.89
C THR A 46 -11.47 -1.30 -15.07
N HIS A 47 -11.79 -2.08 -14.03
CA HIS A 47 -12.89 -1.78 -13.13
C HIS A 47 -12.70 -0.42 -12.44
N GLU A 48 -11.51 -0.15 -11.90
CA GLU A 48 -11.21 1.13 -11.25
C GLU A 48 -11.37 2.30 -12.24
N LYS A 49 -10.87 2.17 -13.48
CA LYS A 49 -11.04 3.19 -14.52
C LYS A 49 -12.52 3.45 -14.84
N GLU A 50 -13.35 2.42 -14.92
CA GLU A 50 -14.79 2.56 -15.15
C GLU A 50 -15.46 3.33 -14.01
N VAL A 51 -15.16 2.96 -12.76
CA VAL A 51 -15.68 3.65 -11.56
C VAL A 51 -15.26 5.12 -11.55
N LEU A 52 -13.98 5.40 -11.79
CA LEU A 52 -13.45 6.77 -11.82
C LEU A 52 -14.05 7.60 -12.95
N ARG A 53 -14.28 7.00 -14.13
CA ARG A 53 -14.92 7.66 -15.27
C ARG A 53 -16.38 7.98 -14.98
N ALA A 54 -17.12 7.05 -14.37
CA ALA A 54 -18.51 7.27 -13.95
C ALA A 54 -18.62 8.44 -12.97
N GLN A 55 -17.77 8.46 -11.93
CA GLN A 55 -17.70 9.57 -10.97
C GLN A 55 -17.40 10.91 -11.66
N ALA A 56 -16.46 10.93 -12.61
CA ALA A 56 -16.08 12.16 -13.30
C ALA A 56 -17.18 12.66 -14.28
N LEU A 57 -17.99 11.75 -14.83
CA LEU A 57 -19.16 12.09 -15.65
C LEU A 57 -20.28 12.71 -14.81
N GLU A 58 -20.53 12.17 -13.61
CA GLU A 58 -21.51 12.73 -12.65
C GLU A 58 -21.14 14.16 -12.21
N GLU A 59 -19.85 14.50 -12.18
CA GLU A 59 -19.37 15.86 -11.92
C GLU A 59 -19.62 16.85 -13.08
N GLY A 60 -20.18 16.40 -14.21
CA GLY A 60 -20.63 17.27 -15.31
C GLY A 60 -19.51 17.96 -16.10
N LYS A 61 -18.29 17.40 -16.09
CA LYS A 61 -17.11 18.00 -16.74
C LYS A 61 -16.99 17.59 -18.22
N PRO A 62 -16.28 18.38 -19.05
CA PRO A 62 -16.01 18.01 -20.45
C PRO A 62 -15.17 16.72 -20.56
N GLU A 63 -15.38 15.93 -21.60
CA GLU A 63 -14.75 14.61 -21.79
C GLU A 63 -13.20 14.65 -21.72
N LYS A 64 -12.56 15.65 -22.34
CA LYS A 64 -11.10 15.84 -22.26
C LYS A 64 -10.58 16.10 -20.84
N VAL A 65 -11.41 16.68 -19.97
CA VAL A 65 -11.08 16.92 -18.55
C VAL A 65 -11.29 15.63 -17.76
N ILE A 66 -12.32 14.86 -18.09
CA ILE A 66 -12.61 13.55 -17.49
C ILE A 66 -11.44 12.59 -17.69
N ASP A 67 -10.92 12.46 -18.92
CA ASP A 67 -9.81 11.52 -19.19
C ASP A 67 -8.57 11.85 -18.34
N LYS A 68 -8.17 13.14 -18.28
CA LYS A 68 -7.07 13.60 -17.44
C LYS A 68 -7.32 13.39 -15.94
N MET A 69 -8.57 13.54 -15.50
CA MET A 69 -8.93 13.29 -14.11
C MET A 69 -8.84 11.82 -13.76
N VAL A 70 -9.32 10.93 -14.64
CA VAL A 70 -9.21 9.48 -14.46
C VAL A 70 -7.75 9.07 -14.37
N GLU A 71 -6.88 9.57 -15.26
CA GLU A 71 -5.44 9.31 -15.19
C GLU A 71 -4.83 9.74 -13.86
N GLY A 72 -5.13 10.96 -13.39
CA GLY A 72 -4.62 11.45 -12.10
C GLY A 72 -5.15 10.68 -10.89
N ARG A 73 -6.42 10.27 -10.91
CA ARG A 73 -7.01 9.44 -9.86
C ARG A 73 -6.44 8.01 -9.89
N LEU A 74 -6.16 7.48 -11.06
CA LEU A 74 -5.51 6.18 -11.21
C LEU A 74 -4.05 6.22 -10.73
N ASP A 75 -3.33 7.32 -10.97
CA ASP A 75 -1.99 7.50 -10.38
C ASP A 75 -2.04 7.56 -8.85
N LYS A 76 -3.07 8.20 -8.28
CA LYS A 76 -3.33 8.17 -6.84
C LYS A 76 -3.62 6.75 -6.33
N PHE A 77 -4.43 5.98 -7.06
CA PHE A 77 -4.68 4.56 -6.75
C PHE A 77 -3.35 3.78 -6.65
N TYR A 78 -2.44 3.94 -7.61
CA TYR A 78 -1.14 3.28 -7.54
C TYR A 78 -0.32 3.72 -6.32
N LYS A 79 -0.28 5.02 -6.03
CA LYS A 79 0.43 5.56 -4.84
C LYS A 79 -0.14 5.07 -3.52
N GLU A 80 -1.40 4.68 -3.46
CA GLU A 80 -2.02 4.13 -2.26
C GLU A 80 -1.86 2.60 -2.18
N ARG A 81 -1.91 1.90 -3.32
CA ARG A 81 -2.05 0.43 -3.37
C ARG A 81 -0.77 -0.32 -3.71
N CYS A 82 0.19 0.33 -4.37
CA CYS A 82 1.46 -0.27 -4.78
C CYS A 82 2.60 0.19 -3.87
N LEU A 83 3.28 -0.75 -3.22
CA LEU A 83 4.34 -0.48 -2.26
C LEU A 83 5.44 0.42 -2.83
N LEU A 84 5.89 0.17 -4.06
CA LEU A 84 6.99 0.92 -4.66
C LEU A 84 6.65 2.40 -4.95
N ASP A 85 5.37 2.70 -5.20
CA ASP A 85 4.86 4.05 -5.50
C ASP A 85 4.54 4.85 -4.23
N GLN A 86 4.40 4.19 -3.09
CA GLN A 86 4.08 4.85 -1.81
C GLN A 86 5.21 5.79 -1.38
N GLN A 87 4.82 6.91 -0.77
CA GLN A 87 5.74 7.74 0.00
C GLN A 87 6.24 6.96 1.22
N PHE A 88 7.53 7.09 1.50
CA PHE A 88 8.14 6.38 2.60
C PHE A 88 7.78 7.02 3.95
N ILE A 89 7.23 6.23 4.88
CA ILE A 89 6.68 6.73 6.14
C ILE A 89 7.69 7.47 7.04
N LYS A 90 8.98 7.18 6.91
CA LYS A 90 10.06 7.84 7.67
C LYS A 90 10.61 9.08 6.97
N ASP A 91 10.39 9.20 5.67
CA ASP A 91 10.90 10.28 4.82
C ASP A 91 9.96 10.47 3.62
N PRO A 92 8.89 11.28 3.77
CA PRO A 92 7.86 11.45 2.74
C PRO A 92 8.34 12.17 1.47
N ASP A 93 9.55 12.72 1.48
CA ASP A 93 10.15 13.39 0.32
C ASP A 93 10.56 12.38 -0.78
N LYS A 94 10.56 11.08 -0.45
CA LYS A 94 10.86 10.02 -1.40
C LYS A 94 9.90 8.83 -1.34
N THR A 95 9.84 8.10 -2.45
CA THR A 95 9.09 6.85 -2.54
C THR A 95 9.90 5.66 -2.01
N VAL A 96 9.22 4.56 -1.73
CA VAL A 96 9.89 3.28 -1.39
C VAL A 96 10.80 2.82 -2.52
N GLN A 97 10.41 3.02 -3.78
CA GLN A 97 11.28 2.71 -4.92
C GLN A 97 12.58 3.53 -4.89
N GLN A 98 12.49 4.84 -4.61
CA GLN A 98 13.66 5.70 -4.49
C GLN A 98 14.56 5.29 -3.32
N LEU A 99 13.97 4.94 -2.16
CA LEU A 99 14.70 4.37 -1.03
C LEU A 99 15.48 3.10 -1.43
N ILE A 100 14.87 2.20 -2.19
CA ILE A 100 15.53 0.98 -2.67
C ILE A 100 16.68 1.35 -3.63
N HIS A 101 16.45 2.24 -4.60
CA HIS A 101 17.48 2.68 -5.54
C HIS A 101 18.68 3.35 -4.85
N GLU A 102 18.44 4.18 -3.82
CA GLU A 102 19.51 4.75 -3.00
C GLU A 102 20.35 3.68 -2.31
N ASN A 103 19.73 2.61 -1.83
CA ASN A 103 20.44 1.50 -1.18
C ASN A 103 21.17 0.62 -2.21
N VAL A 104 20.60 0.37 -3.38
CA VAL A 104 21.28 -0.29 -4.50
C VAL A 104 22.56 0.47 -4.86
N ALA A 105 22.50 1.79 -4.97
CA ALA A 105 23.68 2.62 -5.28
C ALA A 105 24.75 2.57 -4.17
N LYS A 106 24.34 2.48 -2.90
CA LYS A 106 25.26 2.40 -1.74
C LYS A 106 25.90 1.02 -1.58
N ILE A 107 25.12 -0.04 -1.78
CA ILE A 107 25.53 -1.43 -1.57
C ILE A 107 26.26 -1.98 -2.79
N GLY A 108 25.88 -1.54 -4.00
CA GLY A 108 26.46 -2.00 -5.26
C GLY A 108 25.87 -3.31 -5.79
N GLU A 109 24.72 -3.76 -5.25
CA GLU A 109 23.98 -4.93 -5.73
C GLU A 109 22.54 -4.56 -6.04
N ASN A 110 21.92 -5.27 -6.99
CA ASN A 110 20.50 -5.14 -7.24
C ASN A 110 19.69 -5.65 -6.04
N ILE A 111 18.70 -4.85 -5.62
CA ILE A 111 17.80 -5.16 -4.50
C ILE A 111 16.37 -5.04 -5.01
N ASN A 112 15.56 -6.07 -4.75
CA ASN A 112 14.15 -6.05 -5.10
C ASN A 112 13.27 -6.62 -3.97
N VAL A 113 12.02 -6.14 -3.92
CA VAL A 113 10.97 -6.76 -3.11
C VAL A 113 10.27 -7.77 -3.98
N ARG A 114 10.28 -9.05 -3.58
CA ARG A 114 9.63 -10.11 -4.38
C ARG A 114 8.16 -10.27 -4.05
N ARG A 115 7.84 -10.23 -2.75
CA ARG A 115 6.48 -10.42 -2.21
C ARG A 115 6.43 -9.96 -0.77
N PHE A 116 5.23 -9.67 -0.29
CA PHE A 116 4.96 -9.49 1.13
C PHE A 116 3.63 -10.12 1.51
N VAL A 117 3.44 -10.27 2.81
CA VAL A 117 2.16 -10.63 3.42
C VAL A 117 2.02 -9.75 4.66
N ARG A 118 0.84 -9.18 4.84
CA ARG A 118 0.46 -8.38 6.01
C ARG A 118 -0.76 -9.03 6.64
N TYR A 119 -0.70 -9.24 7.95
CA TYR A 119 -1.83 -9.69 8.74
C TYR A 119 -2.25 -8.57 9.67
N GLU A 120 -3.55 -8.39 9.82
CA GLU A 120 -4.15 -7.44 10.74
C GLU A 120 -5.19 -8.16 11.61
N LEU A 121 -5.08 -8.03 12.92
CA LEU A 121 -5.98 -8.67 13.86
C LEU A 121 -7.39 -8.05 13.72
N GLY A 122 -8.41 -8.89 13.54
CA GLY A 122 -9.79 -8.43 13.37
C GLY A 122 -10.16 -8.03 11.94
N GLN A 123 -9.25 -8.20 10.97
CA GLN A 123 -9.59 -7.96 9.56
C GLN A 123 -10.76 -8.86 9.13
N GLY A 124 -11.85 -8.25 8.67
CA GLY A 124 -13.05 -8.95 8.23
C GLY A 124 -13.98 -9.44 9.35
N ILE A 125 -13.70 -9.08 10.61
CA ILE A 125 -14.61 -9.35 11.73
C ILE A 125 -15.47 -8.11 11.97
N GLU A 126 -16.80 -8.24 11.84
CA GLU A 126 -17.72 -7.20 12.28
C GLU A 126 -17.62 -7.07 13.80
N LYS A 127 -17.28 -5.87 14.27
CA LYS A 127 -17.18 -5.60 15.71
C LYS A 127 -18.58 -5.59 16.28
N GLU A 128 -18.92 -6.58 17.11
CA GLU A 128 -20.14 -6.52 17.92
C GLU A 128 -20.10 -5.25 18.77
N GLN A 129 -21.09 -4.39 18.55
CA GLN A 129 -21.24 -3.16 19.29
C GLN A 129 -22.16 -3.44 20.48
N ASP A 130 -21.58 -3.92 21.58
CA ASP A 130 -22.32 -4.11 22.81
C ASP A 130 -22.73 -2.74 23.38
N ASP A 131 -24.03 -2.46 23.39
CA ASP A 131 -24.59 -1.32 24.09
C ASP A 131 -24.54 -1.59 25.59
N PHE A 132 -23.41 -1.19 26.19
CA PHE A 132 -23.16 -1.29 27.62
C PHE A 132 -24.30 -0.69 28.45
N ALA A 133 -25.00 0.34 27.97
CA ALA A 133 -26.13 0.93 28.68
C ALA A 133 -27.35 -0.02 28.67
N ALA A 134 -27.60 -0.71 27.55
CA ALA A 134 -28.66 -1.71 27.46
C ALA A 134 -28.36 -2.93 28.36
N GLU A 135 -27.10 -3.37 28.43
CA GLU A 135 -26.67 -4.48 29.29
C GLU A 135 -26.85 -4.16 30.78
N VAL A 136 -26.42 -2.96 31.21
CA VAL A 136 -26.57 -2.50 32.61
C VAL A 136 -28.05 -2.36 32.99
N MET A 137 -28.89 -1.85 32.08
CA MET A 137 -30.34 -1.73 32.31
C MET A 137 -31.06 -3.08 32.39
N ALA A 138 -30.56 -4.10 31.69
CA ALA A 138 -31.10 -5.46 31.78
C ALA A 138 -30.78 -6.13 33.12
N GLN A 139 -29.58 -5.90 33.67
CA GLN A 139 -29.16 -6.47 34.96
C GLN A 139 -29.87 -5.84 36.17
N LEU A 140 -30.30 -4.58 36.09
CA LEU A 140 -31.04 -3.90 37.16
C LEU A 140 -32.53 -4.28 37.25
N LYS A 141 -33.06 -4.97 36.23
CA LYS A 141 -34.47 -5.39 36.15
C LYS A 141 -34.72 -6.84 36.54
N GLY A 142 -33.67 -7.61 36.89
CA GLY A 142 -33.73 -8.95 37.46
C GLY A 142 -33.47 -8.92 38.96
#